data_AF-A0A6B2UPK4-F1
#
_entry.id   AF-A0A6B2UPK4-F1
#
_cell.length_a   1.000
_cell.length_b   1.000
_cell.length_c   1.000
_cell.angle_alpha   90.00
_cell.angle_beta   90.00
_cell.angle_gamma   90.00
#
_symmetry.space_group_name_H-M   'P 1'
#
loop_
_entity.id
_entity.type
_entity.pdbx_description
1 polymer ?
#
loop_
_entity_poly.entity_id
_entity_poly.type
_entity_poly.pdbx_seq_one_letter_code
_entity_poly.pdbx_strand_id
1 'polypeptide(L)'
;PGRVAASTVHLGHVARLWSLALGTVVLGGGVPDLGPDRLRFALSPEGAPSLWAPGPTARPPDEDPVPALHTLLAAHLAPLHAHLSARYGLSPQTLRGNTASALTGTVRVLLDRVPAPAQDPGPLAARLLRTPALGDHGTYLYDPDLGVAYRRNSCCLYYRTPRGTLCGDCVLHTAPSRQD
;
A
#
# COMPACT_ATOMS: atom_id res chain seq x y z
N PRO A 1 -6.40 -11.35 19.36
CA PRO A 1 -7.50 -10.79 18.51
C PRO A 1 -7.24 -9.33 18.08
N GLY A 2 -7.05 -8.38 19.00
CA GLY A 2 -6.88 -6.95 18.67
C GLY A 2 -5.72 -6.63 17.71
N ARG A 3 -4.55 -7.25 17.90
CA ARG A 3 -3.38 -7.08 17.01
C ARG A 3 -3.64 -7.52 15.57
N VAL A 4 -4.34 -8.65 15.39
CA VAL A 4 -4.69 -9.18 14.05
C VAL A 4 -5.67 -8.23 13.37
N ALA A 5 -6.74 -7.84 14.06
CA ALA A 5 -7.73 -6.89 13.54
C ALA A 5 -7.08 -5.54 13.18
N ALA A 6 -6.23 -5.00 14.05
CA ALA A 6 -5.51 -3.75 13.80
C ALA A 6 -4.61 -3.84 12.54
N SER A 7 -3.92 -4.95 12.34
CA SER A 7 -3.10 -5.17 11.13
C SER A 7 -3.96 -5.25 9.87
N THR A 8 -5.11 -5.94 9.95
CA THR A 8 -6.04 -6.08 8.82
C THR A 8 -6.70 -4.75 8.45
N VAL A 9 -7.15 -3.98 9.43
CA VAL A 9 -7.71 -2.63 9.21
C VAL A 9 -6.65 -1.70 8.63
N HIS A 10 -5.41 -1.75 9.15
CA HIS A 10 -4.28 -0.98 8.62
C HIS A 10 -4.01 -1.33 7.15
N LEU A 11 -3.89 -2.63 6.82
CA LEU A 11 -3.69 -3.10 5.45
C LEU A 11 -4.80 -2.61 4.51
N GLY A 12 -6.06 -2.71 4.94
CA GLY A 12 -7.19 -2.18 4.18
C GLY A 12 -7.08 -0.67 3.97
N HIS A 13 -6.76 0.09 5.02
CA HIS A 13 -6.69 1.56 4.98
C HIS A 13 -5.61 2.01 3.98
N VAL A 14 -4.41 1.45 4.07
CA VAL A 14 -3.30 1.83 3.16
C VAL A 14 -3.56 1.38 1.72
N ALA A 15 -4.31 0.30 1.49
CA ALA A 15 -4.74 -0.09 0.14
C ALA A 15 -5.67 0.93 -0.52
N ARG A 16 -6.62 1.51 0.22
CA ARG A 16 -7.47 2.59 -0.31
C ARG A 16 -6.68 3.89 -0.51
N LEU A 17 -5.77 4.21 0.41
CA LEU A 17 -4.92 5.40 0.28
C LEU A 17 -4.06 5.30 -1.00
N TRP A 18 -3.45 4.15 -1.27
CA TRP A 18 -2.75 3.92 -2.53
C TRP A 18 -3.65 3.96 -3.75
N SER A 19 -4.85 3.37 -3.67
CA SER A 19 -5.81 3.42 -4.78
C SER A 19 -6.14 4.86 -5.18
N LEU A 20 -6.36 5.74 -4.21
CA LEU A 20 -6.60 7.16 -4.47
C LEU A 20 -5.33 7.87 -4.96
N ALA A 21 -4.19 7.70 -4.29
CA ALA A 21 -2.98 8.47 -4.57
C ALA A 21 -2.23 8.02 -5.83
N LEU A 22 -1.98 6.72 -5.98
CA LEU A 22 -1.29 6.16 -7.15
C LEU A 22 -2.24 6.12 -8.36
N GLY A 23 -3.52 5.81 -8.13
CA GLY A 23 -4.51 5.74 -9.21
C GLY A 23 -4.66 7.05 -9.97
N THR A 24 -4.79 8.19 -9.29
CA THR A 24 -4.85 9.51 -9.94
C THR A 24 -3.60 9.83 -10.73
N VAL A 25 -2.41 9.51 -10.20
CA VAL A 25 -1.13 9.75 -10.87
C VAL A 25 -1.04 8.93 -12.17
N VAL A 26 -1.34 7.65 -12.09
CA VAL A 26 -1.30 6.70 -13.22
C VAL A 26 -2.34 7.02 -14.29
N LEU A 27 -3.47 7.62 -13.90
CA LEU A 27 -4.51 8.12 -14.80
C LEU A 27 -4.23 9.54 -15.35
N GLY A 28 -3.09 10.15 -15.00
CA GLY A 28 -2.65 11.45 -15.54
C GLY A 28 -3.18 12.68 -14.79
N GLY A 29 -3.83 12.49 -13.64
CA GLY A 29 -4.39 13.56 -12.81
C GLY A 29 -3.39 14.24 -11.86
N GLY A 30 -2.14 13.77 -11.79
CA GLY A 30 -1.13 14.27 -10.84
C GLY A 30 -1.35 13.76 -9.40
N VAL A 31 -0.57 14.29 -8.45
CA VAL A 31 -0.64 13.86 -7.04
C VAL A 31 -1.80 14.57 -6.34
N PRO A 32 -2.82 13.84 -5.85
CA PRO A 32 -4.00 14.44 -5.25
C PRO A 32 -3.66 14.97 -3.86
N ASP A 33 -4.26 16.10 -3.50
CA ASP A 33 -4.18 16.66 -2.16
C ASP A 33 -5.12 15.89 -1.22
N LEU A 34 -4.57 14.82 -0.67
CA LEU A 34 -5.23 13.97 0.30
C LEU A 34 -4.69 14.20 1.70
N GLY A 35 -4.33 15.44 2.07
CA GLY A 35 -3.84 15.76 3.43
C GLY A 35 -4.75 15.18 4.54
N PRO A 36 -4.21 14.87 5.74
CA PRO A 36 -5.01 14.30 6.85
C PRO A 36 -6.26 15.10 7.25
N ASP A 37 -6.27 16.40 6.99
CA ASP A 37 -7.38 17.34 7.18
C ASP A 37 -8.42 17.31 6.05
N ARG A 38 -8.06 16.78 4.88
CA ARG A 38 -8.90 16.69 3.67
C ARG A 38 -9.47 15.31 3.41
N LEU A 39 -8.70 14.27 3.73
CA LEU A 39 -9.13 12.89 3.55
C LEU A 39 -10.16 12.51 4.63
N ARG A 40 -11.32 12.02 4.19
CA ARG A 40 -12.37 11.49 5.05
C ARG A 40 -12.27 9.97 5.10
N PHE A 41 -12.68 9.41 6.22
CA PHE A 41 -12.56 7.99 6.52
C PHE A 41 -13.78 7.48 7.27
N ALA A 42 -14.21 6.26 6.94
CA ALA A 42 -15.17 5.49 7.72
C ALA A 42 -14.75 4.02 7.77
N LEU A 43 -15.15 3.32 8.83
CA LEU A 43 -15.10 1.85 8.92
C LEU A 43 -16.52 1.31 8.86
N SER A 44 -16.75 0.31 8.01
CA SER A 44 -17.98 -0.48 8.07
C SER A 44 -18.03 -1.29 9.38
N PRO A 45 -19.21 -1.78 9.79
CA PRO A 45 -19.33 -2.70 10.92
C PRO A 45 -18.44 -3.95 10.81
N GLU A 46 -18.16 -4.40 9.59
CA GLU A 46 -17.30 -5.53 9.27
C GLU A 46 -15.80 -5.17 9.29
N GLY A 47 -15.46 -3.91 9.58
CA GLY A 47 -14.09 -3.41 9.65
C GLY A 47 -13.47 -3.08 8.30
N ALA A 48 -14.28 -2.92 7.24
CA ALA A 48 -13.79 -2.51 5.93
C ALA A 48 -13.64 -0.99 5.88
N PRO A 49 -12.43 -0.45 5.64
CA PRO A 49 -12.21 0.99 5.55
C PRO A 49 -12.78 1.55 4.24
N SER A 50 -13.27 2.78 4.28
CA SER A 50 -13.65 3.60 3.12
C SER A 50 -12.98 4.96 3.24
N LEU A 51 -12.35 5.42 2.16
CA LEU A 51 -11.62 6.69 2.11
C LEU A 51 -12.17 7.51 0.94
N TRP A 52 -12.37 8.81 1.15
CA TRP A 52 -12.77 9.73 0.10
C TRP A 52 -12.29 11.15 0.41
N ALA A 53 -12.11 11.97 -0.63
CA ALA A 53 -11.79 13.39 -0.50
C ALA A 53 -12.83 14.18 -1.29
N PRO A 54 -13.65 15.03 -0.65
CA PRO A 54 -14.57 15.92 -1.35
C PRO A 54 -13.78 16.99 -2.12
N GLY A 55 -13.96 17.07 -3.44
CA GLY A 55 -13.32 18.08 -4.29
C GLY A 55 -11.78 18.07 -4.22
N PRO A 56 -11.10 16.95 -4.49
CA PRO A 56 -9.65 16.89 -4.37
C PRO A 56 -9.01 17.74 -5.47
N THR A 57 -8.13 18.66 -5.06
CA THR A 57 -7.17 19.29 -5.97
C THR A 57 -5.99 18.35 -6.21
N ALA A 58 -5.22 18.56 -7.26
CA ALA A 58 -3.99 17.80 -7.51
C ALA A 58 -2.85 18.73 -7.89
N ARG A 59 -1.62 18.29 -7.58
CA ARG A 59 -0.41 18.91 -8.12
C ARG A 59 -0.36 18.69 -9.64
N PRO A 60 0.31 19.58 -10.39
CA PRO A 60 0.53 19.39 -11.83
C PRO A 60 1.14 18.01 -12.16
N PRO A 61 0.71 17.34 -13.24
CA PRO A 61 1.13 15.98 -13.58
C PRO A 61 2.52 15.89 -14.20
N ASP A 62 3.14 17.01 -14.56
CA ASP A 62 4.47 17.13 -15.14
C ASP A 62 5.61 17.08 -14.11
N GLU A 63 5.30 17.24 -12.82
CA GLU A 63 6.26 17.06 -11.73
C GLU A 63 6.49 15.58 -11.41
N ASP A 64 7.70 15.24 -10.95
CA ASP A 64 7.98 13.91 -10.41
C ASP A 64 7.06 13.61 -9.20
N PRO A 65 6.18 12.60 -9.26
CA PRO A 65 5.19 12.37 -8.23
C PRO A 65 5.79 11.76 -6.95
N VAL A 66 6.99 11.17 -7.00
CA VAL A 66 7.55 10.38 -5.88
C VAL A 66 7.74 11.18 -4.59
N PRO A 67 8.36 12.38 -4.58
CA PRO A 67 8.52 13.18 -3.36
C PRO A 67 7.17 13.60 -2.75
N ALA A 68 6.20 13.96 -3.58
CA ALA A 68 4.87 14.36 -3.13
C ALA A 68 4.06 13.18 -2.57
N LEU A 69 4.08 12.03 -3.24
CA LEU A 69 3.47 10.79 -2.75
C LEU A 69 4.13 10.33 -1.44
N HIS A 70 5.45 10.40 -1.34
CA HIS A 70 6.18 10.07 -0.12
C HIS A 70 5.75 10.96 1.06
N THR A 71 5.70 12.28 0.84
CA THR A 71 5.28 13.26 1.85
C THR A 71 3.83 13.02 2.29
N LEU A 72 2.93 12.83 1.33
CA LEU A 72 1.53 12.51 1.58
C LEU A 72 1.38 11.26 2.46
N LEU A 73 2.07 10.18 2.10
CA LEU A 73 2.03 8.92 2.84
C LEU A 73 2.65 9.06 4.23
N ALA A 74 3.78 9.75 4.36
CA ALA A 74 4.42 9.97 5.66
C ALA A 74 3.48 10.72 6.63
N ALA A 75 2.76 11.73 6.15
CA ALA A 75 1.81 12.51 6.95
C ALA A 75 0.67 11.66 7.52
N HIS A 76 0.15 10.69 6.76
CA HIS A 76 -0.87 9.75 7.25
C HIS A 76 -0.29 8.66 8.14
N LEU A 77 0.81 8.07 7.71
CA LEU A 77 1.29 6.81 8.27
C LEU A 77 2.09 7.00 9.56
N ALA A 78 2.80 8.11 9.74
CA ALA A 78 3.57 8.35 10.96
C ALA A 78 2.69 8.31 12.24
N PRO A 79 1.61 9.12 12.36
CA PRO A 79 0.75 9.07 13.55
C PRO A 79 0.00 7.74 13.70
N LEU A 80 -0.49 7.18 12.59
CA LEU A 80 -1.20 5.91 12.61
C LEU A 80 -0.29 4.76 13.05
N HIS A 81 0.92 4.66 12.52
CA HIS A 81 1.90 3.63 12.89
C HIS A 81 2.31 3.74 14.36
N ALA A 82 2.55 4.95 14.85
CA ALA A 82 2.87 5.18 16.27
C ALA A 82 1.74 4.68 17.17
N HIS A 83 0.49 5.05 16.87
CA HIS A 83 -0.68 4.61 17.62
C HIS A 83 -0.85 3.08 17.60
N LEU A 84 -0.79 2.47 16.41
CA LEU A 84 -0.98 1.03 16.26
C LEU A 84 0.13 0.22 16.93
N SER A 85 1.36 0.73 16.92
CA SER A 85 2.50 0.11 17.61
C SER A 85 2.29 0.15 19.12
N ALA A 86 1.96 1.32 19.67
CA ALA A 86 1.77 1.51 21.11
C ALA A 86 0.54 0.74 21.65
N ARG A 87 -0.59 0.78 20.93
CA ARG A 87 -1.86 0.23 21.41
C ARG A 87 -2.01 -1.27 21.19
N TYR A 88 -1.49 -1.78 20.08
CA TYR A 88 -1.74 -3.15 19.62
C TYR A 88 -0.46 -3.99 19.43
N GLY A 89 0.72 -3.42 19.68
CA GLY A 89 1.99 -4.14 19.58
C GLY A 89 2.33 -4.58 18.15
N LEU A 90 1.89 -3.82 17.14
CA LEU A 90 2.34 -4.04 15.76
C LEU A 90 3.76 -3.53 15.60
N SER A 91 4.63 -4.34 14.99
CA SER A 91 6.00 -3.92 14.74
C SER A 91 6.04 -2.93 13.57
N PRO A 92 7.01 -2.00 13.54
CA PRO A 92 7.23 -1.13 12.39
C PRO A 92 7.42 -1.92 11.08
N GLN A 93 8.04 -3.10 11.14
CA GLN A 93 8.23 -3.98 9.99
C GLN A 93 6.89 -4.51 9.43
N THR A 94 5.96 -4.93 10.29
CA THR A 94 4.62 -5.36 9.85
C THR A 94 3.87 -4.21 9.20
N LEU A 95 3.92 -3.01 9.79
CA LEU A 95 3.20 -1.84 9.28
C LEU A 95 3.76 -1.38 7.93
N ARG A 96 5.08 -1.24 7.78
CA ARG A 96 5.70 -0.89 6.50
C ARG A 96 5.51 -1.98 5.45
N GLY A 97 5.60 -3.26 5.83
CA GLY A 97 5.26 -4.38 4.94
C GLY A 97 3.81 -4.36 4.48
N ASN A 98 2.87 -3.95 5.34
CA ASN A 98 1.47 -3.70 4.96
C ASN A 98 1.34 -2.62 3.91
N THR A 99 2.00 -1.48 4.11
CA THR A 99 1.97 -0.38 3.16
C THR A 99 2.61 -0.75 1.82
N ALA A 100 3.74 -1.47 1.82
CA ALA A 100 4.42 -1.92 0.61
C ALA A 100 3.59 -2.96 -0.18
N SER A 101 3.01 -3.94 0.50
CA SER A 101 2.14 -4.95 -0.11
C SER A 101 0.86 -4.35 -0.69
N ALA A 102 0.29 -3.33 -0.02
CA ALA A 102 -0.85 -2.59 -0.55
C ALA A 102 -0.50 -1.76 -1.80
N LEU A 103 0.70 -1.18 -1.85
CA LEU A 103 1.22 -0.52 -3.06
C LEU A 103 1.28 -1.52 -4.22
N THR A 104 1.92 -2.68 -4.02
CA THR A 104 2.00 -3.74 -5.04
C THR A 104 0.61 -4.23 -5.47
N GLY A 105 -0.32 -4.43 -4.52
CA GLY A 105 -1.70 -4.78 -4.84
C GLY A 105 -2.39 -3.73 -5.72
N THR A 106 -2.12 -2.44 -5.48
CA THR A 106 -2.63 -1.34 -6.30
C THR A 106 -2.03 -1.37 -7.70
N VAL A 107 -0.71 -1.60 -7.84
CA VAL A 107 -0.05 -1.77 -9.14
C VAL A 107 -0.68 -2.92 -9.92
N ARG A 108 -0.92 -4.08 -9.27
CA ARG A 108 -1.54 -5.24 -9.92
C ARG A 108 -2.93 -4.92 -10.49
N VAL A 109 -3.74 -4.17 -9.73
CA VAL A 109 -5.06 -3.72 -10.21
C VAL A 109 -4.92 -2.72 -11.36
N LEU A 110 -3.97 -1.79 -11.29
CA LEU A 110 -3.78 -0.80 -12.36
C LEU A 110 -3.31 -1.45 -13.66
N LEU A 111 -2.36 -2.39 -13.60
CA LEU A 111 -1.91 -3.15 -14.77
C LEU A 111 -3.05 -3.97 -15.40
N ASP A 112 -3.94 -4.53 -14.58
CA ASP A 112 -5.11 -5.31 -15.04
C ASP A 112 -6.22 -4.42 -15.65
N ARG A 113 -6.46 -3.25 -15.07
CA ARG A 113 -7.65 -2.42 -15.36
C ARG A 113 -7.39 -1.19 -16.20
N VAL A 114 -6.14 -0.78 -16.37
CA VAL A 114 -5.74 0.45 -17.08
C VAL A 114 -4.74 0.07 -18.18
N PRO A 115 -5.22 -0.37 -19.37
CA PRO A 115 -4.33 -0.90 -20.42
C PRO A 115 -3.43 0.15 -21.07
N ALA A 116 -3.78 1.44 -20.96
CA ALA A 116 -3.01 2.56 -21.47
C ALA A 116 -2.89 3.65 -20.40
N PRO A 117 -2.06 3.44 -19.36
CA PRO A 117 -1.88 4.41 -18.30
C PRO A 117 -1.07 5.63 -18.80
N ALA A 118 -1.32 6.81 -18.22
CA ALA A 118 -0.51 7.99 -18.49
C ALA A 118 0.91 7.86 -17.91
N GLN A 119 1.06 7.08 -16.84
CA GLN A 119 2.35 6.74 -16.23
C GLN A 119 2.38 5.26 -15.83
N ASP A 120 3.47 4.57 -16.15
CA ASP A 120 3.63 3.17 -15.79
C ASP A 120 3.70 2.99 -14.25
N PRO A 121 2.74 2.27 -13.63
CA PRO A 121 2.73 2.06 -12.18
C PRO A 121 3.90 1.21 -11.68
N GLY A 122 4.49 0.36 -12.52
CA GLY A 122 5.54 -0.59 -12.15
C GLY A 122 6.84 0.07 -11.69
N PRO A 123 7.50 0.87 -12.54
CA PRO A 123 8.71 1.62 -12.19
C PRO A 123 8.44 2.67 -11.10
N LEU A 124 7.26 3.28 -11.11
CA LEU A 124 6.86 4.26 -10.09
C LEU A 124 6.80 3.61 -8.69
N ALA A 125 6.17 2.43 -8.57
CA ALA A 125 6.15 1.70 -7.32
C ALA A 125 7.54 1.25 -6.87
N ALA A 126 8.41 0.81 -7.79
CA ALA A 126 9.79 0.47 -7.47
C ALA A 126 10.55 1.67 -6.86
N ARG A 127 10.34 2.88 -7.39
CA ARG A 127 10.91 4.12 -6.84
C ARG A 127 10.35 4.45 -5.46
N LEU A 128 9.04 4.34 -5.26
CA LEU A 128 8.38 4.59 -3.98
C LEU A 128 8.87 3.63 -2.89
N LEU A 129 9.04 2.34 -3.20
CA LEU A 129 9.52 1.31 -2.25
C LEU A 129 10.93 1.60 -1.72
N ARG A 130 11.75 2.36 -2.46
CA ARG A 130 13.08 2.81 -2.00
C ARG A 130 13.04 4.03 -1.09
N THR A 131 11.87 4.66 -0.87
CA THR A 131 11.75 5.82 0.02
C THR A 131 11.71 5.41 1.49
N PRO A 132 12.18 6.24 2.44
CA PRO A 132 12.27 5.88 3.86
C PRO A 132 10.96 5.49 4.55
N ALA A 133 9.81 5.98 4.07
CA ALA A 133 8.50 5.71 4.66
C ALA A 133 8.01 4.28 4.35
N LEU A 134 8.43 3.75 3.19
CA LEU A 134 8.21 2.37 2.82
C LEU A 134 9.40 1.54 3.25
N GLY A 135 10.58 1.74 2.67
CA GLY A 135 11.79 0.98 2.96
C GLY A 135 11.79 -0.42 2.35
N ASP A 136 12.89 -1.15 2.55
CA ASP A 136 13.02 -2.54 2.08
C ASP A 136 12.25 -3.52 2.98
N HIS A 137 11.01 -3.79 2.59
CA HIS A 137 10.12 -4.74 3.29
C HIS A 137 9.80 -5.99 2.49
N GLY A 138 10.58 -6.25 1.43
CA GLY A 138 10.36 -7.40 0.58
C GLY A 138 10.97 -7.24 -0.81
N THR A 139 10.98 -8.33 -1.55
CA THR A 139 11.46 -8.37 -2.92
C THR A 139 10.34 -7.98 -3.87
N TYR A 140 10.52 -6.87 -4.58
CA TYR A 140 9.62 -6.39 -5.63
C TYR A 140 10.23 -6.67 -7.00
N LEU A 141 9.45 -7.31 -7.86
CA LEU A 141 9.80 -7.58 -9.25
C LEU A 141 8.71 -7.00 -10.14
N TYR A 142 9.13 -6.30 -11.18
CA TYR A 142 8.25 -5.78 -12.21
C TYR A 142 8.83 -6.13 -13.57
N ASP A 143 7.94 -6.59 -14.43
CA ASP A 143 8.19 -6.89 -15.84
C ASP A 143 6.98 -6.36 -16.63
N PRO A 144 7.20 -5.58 -17.71
CA PRO A 144 6.09 -5.02 -18.49
C PRO A 144 5.14 -6.06 -19.09
N ASP A 145 5.63 -7.26 -19.41
CA ASP A 145 4.86 -8.32 -20.06
C ASP A 145 4.26 -9.30 -19.05
N LEU A 146 4.94 -9.52 -17.92
CA LEU A 146 4.52 -10.47 -16.87
C LEU A 146 3.83 -9.81 -15.68
N GLY A 147 3.89 -8.49 -15.57
CA GLY A 147 3.29 -7.69 -14.51
C GLY A 147 4.16 -7.60 -13.24
N VAL A 148 3.53 -7.73 -12.07
CA VAL A 148 4.19 -7.44 -10.78
C VAL A 148 4.13 -8.61 -9.79
N ALA A 149 5.27 -8.93 -9.21
CA ALA A 149 5.42 -9.88 -8.11
C ALA A 149 6.04 -9.21 -6.88
N TYR A 150 5.54 -9.55 -5.70
CA TYR A 150 6.09 -9.05 -4.44
C TYR A 150 6.05 -10.11 -3.36
N ARG A 151 7.16 -10.27 -2.64
CA ARG A 151 7.23 -11.15 -1.47
C ARG A 151 7.72 -10.36 -0.27
N ARG A 152 6.90 -10.30 0.78
CA ARG A 152 7.25 -9.60 2.03
C ARG A 152 8.36 -10.30 2.79
N ASN A 153 9.12 -9.52 3.57
CA ASN A 153 9.98 -10.01 4.66
C ASN A 153 9.27 -10.02 6.03
N SER A 154 7.99 -9.63 6.08
CA SER A 154 7.20 -9.52 7.31
C SER A 154 5.84 -10.23 7.18
N CYS A 155 5.31 -10.68 8.32
CA CYS A 155 3.98 -11.27 8.38
C CYS A 155 2.89 -10.21 8.62
N CYS A 156 1.87 -10.18 7.74
CA CYS A 156 0.72 -9.28 7.82
C CYS A 156 -0.35 -9.73 8.84
N LEU A 157 -0.22 -10.94 9.40
CA LEU A 157 -1.16 -11.59 10.32
C LEU A 157 -2.54 -11.92 9.73
N TYR A 158 -2.83 -11.61 8.47
CA TYR A 158 -4.15 -11.81 7.84
C TYR A 158 -4.65 -13.25 7.92
N TYR A 159 -3.76 -14.22 7.75
CA TYR A 159 -4.07 -15.65 7.84
C TYR A 159 -4.61 -16.08 9.22
N ARG A 160 -4.45 -15.25 10.26
CA ARG A 160 -4.94 -15.50 11.62
C ARG A 160 -6.35 -14.97 11.87
N THR A 161 -6.98 -14.34 10.87
CA THR A 161 -8.39 -13.95 10.94
C THR A 161 -9.28 -15.19 10.76
N PRO A 162 -10.54 -15.20 11.23
CA PRO A 162 -11.42 -16.36 11.13
C PRO A 162 -11.64 -16.88 9.70
N ARG A 163 -11.56 -15.99 8.70
CA ARG A 163 -11.68 -16.31 7.26
C ARG A 163 -10.38 -16.08 6.50
N GLY A 164 -9.28 -15.96 7.22
CA GLY A 164 -7.99 -15.59 6.66
C GLY A 164 -7.33 -16.74 5.91
N THR A 165 -6.66 -16.41 4.81
CA THR A 165 -5.75 -17.29 4.09
C THR A 165 -4.35 -16.66 4.07
N LEU A 166 -3.35 -17.37 3.54
CA LEU A 166 -2.08 -16.72 3.22
C LEU A 166 -2.35 -15.64 2.16
N CYS A 167 -1.90 -14.40 2.40
CA CYS A 167 -2.04 -13.35 1.41
C CYS A 167 -1.14 -13.61 0.18
N GLY A 168 -1.43 -12.97 -0.95
CA GLY A 168 -0.64 -13.14 -2.19
C GLY A 168 0.86 -12.87 -2.01
N ASP A 169 1.22 -11.95 -1.11
CA ASP A 169 2.61 -11.54 -0.88
C ASP A 169 3.23 -12.19 0.37
N CYS A 170 2.65 -13.28 0.87
CA CYS A 170 2.97 -13.83 2.18
C CYS A 170 4.42 -14.33 2.28
N VAL A 171 5.11 -13.95 3.36
CA VAL A 171 6.46 -14.46 3.68
C VAL A 171 6.48 -15.98 3.90
N LEU A 172 5.34 -16.55 4.29
CA LEU A 172 5.16 -17.98 4.59
C LEU A 172 4.91 -18.84 3.34
N HIS A 173 4.79 -18.25 2.15
CA HIS A 173 4.84 -19.03 0.92
C HIS A 173 6.20 -19.71 0.85
N THR A 174 6.20 -21.04 0.82
CA THR A 174 7.42 -21.83 0.72
C THR A 174 8.12 -21.46 -0.59
N ALA A 175 9.42 -21.16 -0.52
CA ALA A 175 10.22 -21.17 -1.75
C ALA A 175 10.18 -22.61 -2.31
N PRO A 176 10.21 -22.82 -3.64
CA PRO A 176 10.55 -24.14 -4.16
C PRO A 176 11.83 -24.56 -3.46
N SER A 177 11.86 -25.75 -2.86
CA SER A 177 13.10 -26.30 -2.31
C SER A 177 14.16 -26.23 -3.41
N ARG A 178 15.30 -25.58 -3.14
CA ARG A 178 16.49 -25.81 -3.96
C ARG A 178 16.74 -27.32 -3.89
N GLN A 179 16.49 -28.00 -5.00
CA GLN A 179 17.08 -29.31 -5.22
C GLN A 179 18.54 -29.00 -5.48
N ASP A 180 19.38 -29.34 -4.50
CA ASP A 180 20.85 -29.35 -4.65
C ASP A 180 21.26 -30.32 -5.76
#